data_AF-A0A5N6H571-F1
#
_entry.id   AF-A0A5N6H571-F1
#
_cell.length_a   1.000
_cell.length_b   1.000
_cell.length_c   1.000
_cell.angle_alpha   90.00
_cell.angle_beta   90.00
_cell.angle_gamma   90.00
#
_symmetry.space_group_name_H-M   'P 1'
#
loop_
_entity.id
_entity.type
_entity.pdbx_description
1 polymer ?
#
loop_
_entity_poly.entity_id
_entity_poly.type
_entity_poly.pdbx_seq_one_letter_code
_entity_poly.pdbx_strand_id
1 'polypeptide(L)'
;MSQLQDYRLLTFDVYGTLVDWEGGILAALQTSLHRNDTQLSREHILHVFHELERDQQARTPEMQYSDLLSTIHPTLLQQLGLPTPTAEESKAFGESVGHWPAFADTVDALKQLSKHYKLVVLSNVDRESFAKTNAGSLQGFPFDLVITAQDIGSYKPDINNFKHMLSAVKERFGVEPSQVLQTAQSQFHDHHPARKVGIKSVWIMEVSCKLGLRASVGLNTAPGVLNHCKHSDMVPPSPGLMSPPPRKKSLRLRLYQWLWRLRNISSPLRLRGSLVRLRRFHESPLLALIRLLIPFPQWKFPVPDPVAPIDILGNVELEENKLEYLDDLRSIPLWRLRDTPMRSLYRMYEAMLSGLYEALGPETEYFWYQRNWSLQGIRDPQDADPVRYAILACLVEELVVAFNWRLSLGLRRDRNHIMRETGKDSLPPYAPLSGPIWTSSVPAISPKDLDRFPPEYVSDDRKLVLEADGLNKVFARRNIVTNVGWLYTI
;
A
#
# COMPACT_ATOMS: atom_id res chain seq x y z
N MET A 1 7.44 18.34 -3.74
CA MET A 1 7.57 16.94 -3.28
C MET A 1 8.63 16.97 -2.21
N SER A 2 8.38 16.32 -1.08
CA SER A 2 9.40 16.16 -0.05
C SER A 2 10.49 15.22 -0.57
N GLN A 3 11.74 15.55 -0.31
CA GLN A 3 12.89 14.68 -0.54
C GLN A 3 13.22 13.98 0.78
N LEU A 4 13.84 12.80 0.75
CA LEU A 4 14.29 12.11 1.97
C LEU A 4 15.21 13.00 2.82
N GLN A 5 15.96 13.90 2.17
CA GLN A 5 16.85 14.88 2.79
C GLN A 5 16.13 15.95 3.63
N ASP A 6 14.81 16.10 3.48
CA ASP A 6 14.03 17.06 4.26
C ASP A 6 13.78 16.57 5.70
N TYR A 7 14.03 15.28 5.97
CA TYR A 7 13.83 14.64 7.26
C TYR A 7 15.12 14.54 8.05
N ARG A 8 14.99 14.50 9.38
CA ARG A 8 16.12 14.33 10.31
C ARG A 8 16.01 13.06 11.14
N LEU A 9 14.82 12.47 11.19
CA LEU A 9 14.49 11.37 12.08
C LEU A 9 13.52 10.42 11.39
N LEU A 10 13.83 9.13 11.47
CA LEU A 10 12.98 8.05 11.01
C LEU A 10 12.41 7.31 12.23
N THR A 11 11.10 7.19 12.29
CA THR A 11 10.40 6.39 13.31
C THR A 11 9.97 5.07 12.71
N PHE A 12 10.41 3.96 13.31
CA PHE A 12 10.17 2.61 12.82
C PHE A 12 9.13 1.90 13.67
N ASP A 13 8.18 1.28 12.97
CA ASP A 13 7.56 0.06 13.47
C ASP A 13 8.55 -1.12 13.43
N VAL A 14 8.34 -2.16 14.22
CA VAL A 14 9.32 -3.27 14.38
C VAL A 14 8.78 -4.57 13.77
N TYR A 15 7.67 -5.09 14.31
CA TYR A 15 7.15 -6.39 13.96
C TYR A 15 6.29 -6.27 12.70
N GLY A 16 6.80 -6.82 11.58
CA GLY A 16 6.23 -6.67 10.24
C GLY A 16 6.95 -5.63 9.39
N THR A 17 7.86 -4.84 9.99
CA THR A 17 8.64 -3.81 9.28
C THR A 17 10.14 -4.13 9.28
N LEU A 18 10.69 -4.49 10.44
CA LEU A 18 12.10 -4.86 10.61
C LEU A 18 12.26 -6.38 10.86
N VAL A 19 11.27 -6.97 11.53
CA VAL A 19 11.24 -8.37 11.99
C VAL A 19 10.09 -9.11 11.32
N ASP A 20 10.40 -10.28 10.76
CA ASP A 20 9.42 -11.21 10.19
C ASP A 20 8.75 -12.00 11.33
N TRP A 21 7.66 -11.43 11.83
CA TRP A 21 6.88 -12.05 12.88
C TRP A 21 6.06 -13.25 12.36
N GLU A 22 5.64 -13.24 11.08
CA GLU A 22 4.88 -14.35 10.49
C GLU A 22 5.74 -15.62 10.41
N GLY A 23 6.94 -15.50 9.84
CA GLY A 23 7.92 -16.58 9.81
C GLY A 23 8.32 -17.04 11.21
N GLY A 24 8.44 -16.10 12.14
CA GLY A 24 8.71 -16.39 13.56
C GLY A 24 7.64 -17.27 14.22
N ILE A 25 6.36 -16.92 14.06
CA ILE A 25 5.23 -17.70 14.60
C ILE A 25 5.15 -19.09 13.95
N LEU A 26 5.29 -19.17 12.63
CA LEU A 26 5.25 -20.45 11.92
C LEU A 26 6.39 -21.38 12.35
N ALA A 27 7.59 -20.85 12.53
CA ALA A 27 8.73 -21.60 13.04
C ALA A 27 8.48 -22.08 14.49
N ALA A 28 7.89 -21.25 15.34
CA ALA A 28 7.56 -21.63 16.72
C ALA A 28 6.51 -22.76 16.79
N LEU A 29 5.54 -22.78 15.86
CA LEU A 29 4.53 -23.84 15.76
C LEU A 29 5.01 -25.11 15.04
N GLN A 30 6.13 -25.04 14.35
CA GLN A 30 6.63 -26.12 13.49
C GLN A 30 6.79 -27.45 14.23
N THR A 31 7.27 -27.41 15.48
CA THR A 31 7.42 -28.61 16.31
C THR A 31 6.08 -29.29 16.58
N SER A 32 5.03 -28.50 16.91
CA SER A 32 3.68 -29.01 17.16
C SER A 32 3.03 -29.56 15.89
N LEU A 33 3.27 -28.92 14.74
CA LEU A 33 2.74 -29.36 13.45
C LEU A 33 3.37 -30.68 12.98
N HIS A 34 4.70 -30.81 13.05
CA HIS A 34 5.41 -32.03 12.64
C HIS A 34 5.09 -33.23 13.52
N ARG A 35 4.96 -33.04 14.84
CA ARG A 35 4.61 -34.12 15.78
C ARG A 35 3.24 -34.75 15.49
N ASN A 36 2.33 -34.00 14.86
CA ASN A 36 0.95 -34.42 14.62
C ASN A 36 0.65 -34.67 13.13
N ASP A 37 1.67 -34.69 12.27
CA ASP A 37 1.55 -34.90 10.81
C ASP A 37 0.43 -34.07 10.15
N THR A 38 0.23 -32.85 10.64
CA THR A 38 -0.89 -32.00 10.23
C THR A 38 -0.43 -30.96 9.22
N GLN A 39 -1.02 -30.97 8.02
CA GLN A 39 -0.80 -29.95 7.01
C GLN A 39 -1.90 -28.89 7.07
N LEU A 40 -1.63 -27.79 7.78
CA LEU A 40 -2.49 -26.60 7.78
C LEU A 40 -1.88 -25.55 6.86
N SER A 41 -2.74 -24.78 6.17
CA SER A 41 -2.25 -23.67 5.36
C SER A 41 -1.68 -22.56 6.25
N ARG A 42 -0.65 -21.88 5.75
CA ARG A 42 -0.03 -20.73 6.43
C ARG A 42 -1.08 -19.67 6.76
N GLU A 43 -1.96 -19.39 5.80
CA GLU A 43 -3.00 -18.37 5.91
C GLU A 43 -3.98 -18.70 7.03
N HIS A 44 -4.33 -19.98 7.19
CA HIS A 44 -5.24 -20.40 8.25
C HIS A 44 -4.61 -20.24 9.63
N ILE A 45 -3.35 -20.64 9.80
CA ILE A 45 -2.63 -20.51 11.07
C ILE A 45 -2.54 -19.03 11.48
N LEU A 46 -2.09 -18.17 10.57
CA LEU A 46 -1.92 -16.74 10.84
C LEU A 46 -3.26 -16.04 11.10
N HIS A 47 -4.34 -16.45 10.41
CA HIS A 47 -5.68 -15.92 10.65
C HIS A 47 -6.14 -16.23 12.09
N VAL A 48 -6.05 -17.49 12.52
CA VAL A 48 -6.46 -17.92 13.87
C VAL A 48 -5.61 -17.21 14.93
N PHE A 49 -4.30 -17.14 14.70
CA PHE A 49 -3.37 -16.44 15.59
C PHE A 49 -3.78 -14.97 15.79
N HIS A 50 -4.03 -14.23 14.70
CA HIS A 50 -4.40 -12.82 14.76
C HIS A 50 -5.71 -12.56 15.49
N GLU A 51 -6.71 -13.42 15.33
CA GLU A 51 -7.97 -13.27 16.05
C GLU A 51 -7.78 -13.42 17.55
N LEU A 52 -7.02 -14.43 17.98
CA LEU A 52 -6.73 -14.68 19.40
C LEU A 52 -5.86 -13.60 20.01
N GLU A 53 -4.81 -13.16 19.29
CA GLU A 53 -3.92 -12.09 19.72
C GLU A 53 -4.72 -10.81 19.97
N ARG A 54 -5.53 -10.38 18.99
CA ARG A 54 -6.35 -9.16 19.10
C ARG A 54 -7.31 -9.24 20.27
N ASP A 55 -7.99 -10.38 20.44
CA ASP A 55 -8.98 -10.56 21.50
C ASP A 55 -8.31 -10.57 22.89
N GLN A 56 -7.10 -11.13 23.01
CA GLN A 56 -6.33 -11.12 24.25
C GLN A 56 -5.77 -9.74 24.58
N GLN A 57 -5.24 -9.00 23.59
CA GLN A 57 -4.77 -7.62 23.77
C GLN A 57 -5.91 -6.70 24.27
N ALA A 58 -7.13 -6.90 23.76
CA ALA A 58 -8.29 -6.13 24.19
C ALA A 58 -8.73 -6.46 25.64
N ARG A 59 -8.46 -7.68 26.13
CA ARG A 59 -8.81 -8.10 27.49
C ARG A 59 -7.76 -7.69 28.52
N THR A 60 -6.49 -7.80 28.17
CA THR A 60 -5.37 -7.58 29.10
C THR A 60 -4.31 -6.68 28.47
N PRO A 61 -4.57 -5.37 28.33
CA PRO A 61 -3.69 -4.46 27.61
C PRO A 61 -2.37 -4.13 28.34
N GLU A 62 -2.23 -4.50 29.62
CA GLU A 62 -0.99 -4.33 30.37
C GLU A 62 -0.13 -5.60 30.39
N MET A 63 -0.61 -6.69 29.79
CA MET A 63 0.09 -7.97 29.76
C MET A 63 1.34 -7.87 28.88
N GLN A 64 2.46 -8.43 29.35
CA GLN A 64 3.66 -8.55 28.53
C GLN A 64 3.38 -9.39 27.29
N TYR A 65 4.04 -9.07 26.17
CA TYR A 65 3.71 -9.71 24.92
C TYR A 65 4.07 -11.20 24.92
N SER A 66 5.16 -11.60 25.58
CA SER A 66 5.51 -13.01 25.78
C SER A 66 4.46 -13.77 26.60
N ASP A 67 3.90 -13.14 27.63
CA ASP A 67 2.85 -13.75 28.46
C ASP A 67 1.53 -13.85 27.69
N LEU A 68 1.25 -12.85 26.85
CA LEU A 68 0.11 -12.85 25.94
C LEU A 68 0.18 -14.03 24.98
N LEU A 69 1.32 -14.20 24.30
CA LEU A 69 1.57 -15.33 23.41
C LEU A 69 1.45 -16.67 24.15
N SER A 70 2.00 -16.76 25.35
CA SER A 70 1.88 -17.97 26.20
C SER A 70 0.43 -18.27 26.57
N THR A 71 -0.38 -17.24 26.81
CA THR A 71 -1.79 -17.35 27.20
C THR A 71 -2.67 -17.83 26.05
N ILE A 72 -2.43 -17.35 24.82
CA ILE A 72 -3.23 -17.73 23.65
C ILE A 72 -2.85 -19.10 23.09
N HIS A 73 -1.62 -19.58 23.33
CA HIS A 73 -1.09 -20.80 22.72
C HIS A 73 -1.97 -22.06 22.90
N PRO A 74 -2.53 -22.36 24.09
CA PRO A 74 -3.43 -23.51 24.24
C PRO A 74 -4.71 -23.39 23.39
N THR A 75 -5.29 -22.20 23.32
CA THR A 75 -6.50 -21.94 22.52
C THR A 75 -6.18 -21.99 21.03
N LEU A 76 -5.01 -21.50 20.64
CA LEU A 76 -4.51 -21.57 19.27
C LEU A 76 -4.39 -23.03 18.81
N LEU A 77 -3.68 -23.88 19.56
CA LEU A 77 -3.55 -25.30 19.21
C LEU A 77 -4.92 -26.00 19.16
N GLN A 78 -5.81 -25.70 20.11
CA GLN A 78 -7.17 -26.24 20.11
C GLN A 78 -7.95 -25.87 18.84
N GLN A 79 -7.91 -24.60 18.41
CA GLN A 79 -8.61 -24.16 17.20
C GLN A 79 -7.99 -24.71 15.92
N LEU A 80 -6.69 -24.99 15.93
CA LEU A 80 -5.98 -25.66 14.84
C LEU A 80 -6.16 -27.19 14.86
N GLY A 81 -6.93 -27.75 15.80
CA GLY A 81 -7.17 -29.18 15.91
C GLY A 81 -5.98 -29.98 16.45
N LEU A 82 -5.03 -29.31 17.11
CA LEU A 82 -3.82 -29.90 17.67
C LEU A 82 -3.99 -30.21 19.17
N PRO A 83 -3.19 -31.15 19.72
CA PRO A 83 -3.22 -31.46 21.15
C PRO A 83 -2.91 -30.25 22.02
N THR A 84 -3.51 -30.22 23.22
CA THR A 84 -3.23 -29.18 24.22
C THR A 84 -1.75 -29.18 24.60
N PRO A 85 -1.07 -28.03 24.55
CA PRO A 85 0.36 -27.94 24.88
C PRO A 85 0.58 -28.03 26.39
N THR A 86 1.81 -28.39 26.79
CA THR A 86 2.21 -28.24 28.21
C THR A 86 2.40 -26.76 28.59
N ALA A 87 2.49 -26.47 29.88
CA ALA A 87 2.79 -25.12 30.36
C ALA A 87 4.17 -24.65 29.88
N GLU A 88 5.16 -25.55 29.84
CA GLU A 88 6.51 -25.29 29.35
C GLU A 88 6.52 -25.00 27.85
N GLU A 89 5.75 -25.75 27.05
CA GLU A 89 5.61 -25.50 25.61
C GLU A 89 4.96 -24.15 25.33
N SER A 90 3.95 -23.76 26.13
CA SER A 90 3.30 -22.45 26.01
C SER A 90 4.23 -21.31 26.41
N LYS A 91 5.02 -21.50 27.46
CA LYS A 91 6.05 -20.54 27.84
C LYS A 91 7.11 -20.38 26.76
N ALA A 92 7.59 -21.48 26.18
CA ALA A 92 8.56 -21.47 25.08
C ALA A 92 8.00 -20.77 23.83
N PHE A 93 6.72 -20.98 23.52
CA PHE A 93 6.03 -20.27 22.45
C PHE A 93 6.01 -18.76 22.70
N GLY A 94 5.73 -18.32 23.94
CA GLY A 94 5.77 -16.91 24.29
C GLY A 94 7.16 -16.27 24.23
N GLU A 95 8.19 -17.00 24.67
CA GLU A 95 9.59 -16.56 24.59
C GLU A 95 10.15 -16.53 23.15
N SER A 96 9.43 -17.10 22.19
CA SER A 96 9.85 -17.14 20.78
C SER A 96 9.99 -15.75 20.14
N VAL A 97 9.25 -14.73 20.62
CA VAL A 97 9.32 -13.36 20.11
C VAL A 97 10.74 -12.77 20.09
N GLY A 98 11.59 -13.17 21.04
CA GLY A 98 12.99 -12.76 21.09
C GLY A 98 13.85 -13.35 19.96
N HIS A 99 13.38 -14.42 19.32
CA HIS A 99 14.11 -15.22 18.34
C HIS A 99 13.57 -15.07 16.91
N TRP A 100 12.52 -14.27 16.70
CA TRP A 100 11.96 -14.06 15.36
C TRP A 100 12.99 -13.38 14.45
N PRO A 101 13.12 -13.86 13.19
CA PRO A 101 14.16 -13.39 12.28
C PRO A 101 13.91 -11.95 11.85
N ALA A 102 14.98 -11.19 11.67
CA ALA A 102 14.91 -9.91 10.97
C ALA A 102 14.84 -10.15 9.46
N PHE A 103 14.22 -9.26 8.70
CA PHE A 103 14.33 -9.29 7.24
C PHE A 103 15.80 -9.17 6.82
N ALA A 104 16.17 -9.82 5.71
CA ALA A 104 17.57 -10.00 5.32
C ALA A 104 18.33 -8.68 5.13
N ASP A 105 17.64 -7.62 4.73
CA ASP A 105 18.17 -6.28 4.48
C ASP A 105 18.09 -5.35 5.70
N THR A 106 17.34 -5.72 6.76
CA THR A 106 17.05 -4.85 7.91
C THR A 106 18.30 -4.27 8.56
N VAL A 107 19.25 -5.11 8.99
CA VAL A 107 20.40 -4.65 9.78
C VAL A 107 21.32 -3.75 8.97
N ASP A 108 21.56 -4.09 7.70
CA ASP A 108 22.41 -3.30 6.81
C ASP A 108 21.74 -1.98 6.42
N ALA A 109 20.42 -1.98 6.19
CA ALA A 109 19.66 -0.76 5.96
C ALA A 109 19.71 0.17 7.19
N LEU A 110 19.51 -0.36 8.40
CA LEU A 110 19.62 0.41 9.65
C LEU A 110 21.01 1.04 9.82
N LYS A 111 22.08 0.28 9.54
CA LYS A 111 23.48 0.80 9.56
C LYS A 111 23.73 1.89 8.52
N GLN A 112 23.08 1.84 7.37
CA GLN A 112 23.20 2.89 6.35
C GLN A 112 22.40 4.14 6.75
N LEU A 113 21.17 3.96 7.20
CA LEU A 113 20.27 5.06 7.57
C LEU A 113 20.76 5.83 8.79
N SER A 114 21.39 5.17 9.77
CA SER A 114 21.92 5.83 10.97
C SER A 114 23.04 6.82 10.70
N LYS A 115 23.68 6.76 9.52
CA LYS A 115 24.67 7.76 9.08
C LYS A 115 24.05 9.12 8.79
N HIS A 116 22.73 9.17 8.55
CA HIS A 116 22.04 10.35 8.05
C HIS A 116 20.86 10.78 8.92
N TYR A 117 20.21 9.85 9.62
CA TYR A 117 19.00 10.10 10.40
C TYR A 117 19.13 9.58 11.82
N LYS A 118 18.38 10.20 12.73
CA LYS A 118 18.06 9.61 14.02
C LYS A 118 17.07 8.48 13.82
N LEU A 119 17.32 7.31 14.42
CA LEU A 119 16.47 6.13 14.27
C LEU A 119 15.77 5.85 15.58
N VAL A 120 14.44 5.94 15.57
CA VAL A 120 13.58 5.79 16.75
C VAL A 120 12.63 4.63 16.54
N VAL A 121 12.43 3.80 17.57
CA VAL A 121 11.45 2.71 17.56
C VAL A 121 10.16 3.18 18.23
N LEU A 122 9.02 2.87 17.59
CA LEU A 122 7.68 2.99 18.15
C LEU A 122 6.96 1.64 18.03
N SER A 123 7.07 0.82 19.09
CA SER A 123 6.61 -0.58 19.10
C SER A 123 5.38 -0.79 19.99
N ASN A 124 4.50 -1.70 19.59
CA ASN A 124 3.42 -2.21 20.46
C ASN A 124 3.92 -3.26 21.46
N VAL A 125 5.05 -3.91 21.18
CA VAL A 125 5.63 -4.92 22.07
C VAL A 125 6.36 -4.25 23.23
N ASP A 126 6.34 -4.91 24.40
CA ASP A 126 6.96 -4.44 25.63
C ASP A 126 8.50 -4.33 25.53
N ARG A 127 9.09 -3.61 26.47
CA ARG A 127 10.52 -3.28 26.47
C ARG A 127 11.40 -4.51 26.63
N GLU A 128 10.97 -5.52 27.40
CA GLU A 128 11.77 -6.71 27.65
C GLU A 128 11.81 -7.62 26.41
N SER A 129 10.64 -7.88 25.82
CA SER A 129 10.50 -8.63 24.57
C SER A 129 11.28 -7.97 23.44
N PHE A 130 11.15 -6.64 23.28
CA PHE A 130 11.92 -5.91 22.28
C PHE A 130 13.43 -5.96 22.57
N ALA A 131 13.87 -5.90 23.83
CA ALA A 131 15.30 -5.99 24.17
C ALA A 131 15.91 -7.33 23.74
N LYS A 132 15.16 -8.44 23.89
CA LYS A 132 15.57 -9.77 23.40
C LYS A 132 15.67 -9.79 21.88
N THR A 133 14.63 -9.31 21.18
CA THR A 133 14.63 -9.19 19.71
C THR A 133 15.79 -8.30 19.22
N ASN A 134 16.06 -7.19 19.91
CA ASN A 134 17.13 -6.28 19.54
C ASN A 134 18.50 -6.92 19.72
N ALA A 135 18.76 -7.57 20.86
CA ALA A 135 20.02 -8.26 21.13
C ALA A 135 20.25 -9.45 20.20
N GLY A 136 19.18 -10.13 19.78
CA GLY A 136 19.19 -11.26 18.85
C GLY A 136 19.20 -10.81 17.38
N SER A 137 18.03 -10.83 16.75
CA SER A 137 17.89 -10.70 15.30
C SER A 137 18.28 -9.33 14.74
N LEU A 138 18.19 -8.27 15.54
CA LEU A 138 18.69 -6.94 15.14
C LEU A 138 20.17 -6.70 15.55
N GLN A 139 20.87 -7.73 16.04
CA GLN A 139 22.32 -7.71 16.33
C GLN A 139 22.77 -6.62 17.31
N GLY A 140 21.92 -6.27 18.27
CA GLY A 140 22.17 -5.23 19.27
C GLY A 140 22.22 -3.82 18.68
N PHE A 141 21.49 -3.55 17.60
CA PHE A 141 21.54 -2.26 16.92
C PHE A 141 21.21 -1.09 17.89
N PRO A 142 22.04 -0.02 17.93
CA PRO A 142 21.87 1.07 18.88
C PRO A 142 20.89 2.13 18.36
N PHE A 143 19.58 1.90 18.54
CA PHE A 143 18.57 2.91 18.27
C PHE A 143 18.74 4.14 19.18
N ASP A 144 18.49 5.34 18.65
CA ASP A 144 18.64 6.59 19.41
C ASP A 144 17.59 6.73 20.52
N LEU A 145 16.39 6.15 20.30
CA LEU A 145 15.29 6.12 21.25
C LEU A 145 14.37 4.91 20.95
N VAL A 146 13.90 4.26 22.01
CA VAL A 146 12.94 3.16 21.94
C VAL A 146 11.74 3.51 22.82
N ILE A 147 10.57 3.60 22.19
CA ILE A 147 9.29 3.89 22.82
C ILE A 147 8.36 2.69 22.59
N THR A 148 7.83 2.16 23.66
CA THR A 148 6.93 0.99 23.65
C THR A 148 5.53 1.39 24.08
N ALA A 149 4.53 0.56 23.75
CA ALA A 149 3.16 0.74 24.27
C ALA A 149 3.13 0.79 25.80
N GLN A 150 4.01 0.03 26.47
CA GLN A 150 4.17 0.03 27.92
C GLN A 150 4.59 1.41 28.46
N ASP A 151 5.50 2.11 27.77
CA ASP A 151 5.94 3.44 28.19
C ASP A 151 4.82 4.50 28.05
N ILE A 152 3.91 4.28 27.09
CA ILE A 152 2.85 5.24 26.74
C ILE A 152 1.55 4.95 27.52
N GLY A 153 1.28 3.68 27.84
CA GLY A 153 0.01 3.22 28.41
C GLY A 153 -1.10 2.96 27.38
N SER A 154 -0.76 2.86 26.09
CA SER A 154 -1.70 2.55 25.00
C SER A 154 -1.02 1.87 23.82
N TYR A 155 -1.76 1.06 23.05
CA TYR A 155 -1.28 0.47 21.79
C TYR A 155 -1.63 1.34 20.59
N LYS A 156 -0.79 1.33 19.55
CA LYS A 156 -1.16 1.78 18.21
C LYS A 156 -2.41 1.00 17.76
N PRO A 157 -3.42 1.63 17.11
CA PRO A 157 -3.40 2.94 16.46
C PRO A 157 -3.85 4.12 17.33
N ASP A 158 -3.81 4.02 18.67
CA ASP A 158 -4.11 5.17 19.52
C ASP A 158 -3.17 6.34 19.16
N ILE A 159 -3.77 7.52 18.96
CA ILE A 159 -3.06 8.72 18.54
C ILE A 159 -2.08 9.21 19.61
N ASN A 160 -2.30 8.83 20.86
CA ASN A 160 -1.45 9.15 22.00
C ASN A 160 -0.03 8.59 21.81
N ASN A 161 0.12 7.43 21.17
CA ASN A 161 1.43 6.86 20.86
C ASN A 161 2.26 7.82 19.98
N PHE A 162 1.62 8.38 18.95
CA PHE A 162 2.26 9.32 18.05
C PHE A 162 2.50 10.68 18.69
N LYS A 163 1.58 11.18 19.51
CA LYS A 163 1.77 12.44 20.26
C LYS A 163 2.92 12.33 21.26
N HIS A 164 2.98 11.23 22.00
CA HIS A 164 4.04 10.97 22.97
C HIS A 164 5.38 10.84 22.27
N MET A 165 5.45 10.08 21.17
CA MET A 165 6.64 9.98 20.33
C MET A 165 7.10 11.36 19.85
N LEU A 166 6.20 12.20 19.32
CA LEU A 166 6.55 13.53 18.84
C LEU A 166 7.03 14.46 19.95
N SER A 167 6.46 14.36 21.15
CA SER A 167 6.94 15.09 22.32
C SER A 167 8.34 14.64 22.71
N ALA A 168 8.56 13.32 22.82
CA ALA A 168 9.85 12.75 23.23
C ALA A 168 10.98 13.07 22.25
N VAL A 169 10.73 13.00 20.93
CA VAL A 169 11.75 13.34 19.92
C VAL A 169 12.04 14.85 19.88
N LYS A 170 11.04 15.69 20.14
CA LYS A 170 11.23 17.13 20.24
C LYS A 170 12.07 17.50 21.45
N GLU A 171 11.75 16.92 22.60
CA GLU A 171 12.50 17.15 23.85
C GLU A 171 13.95 16.65 23.75
N ARG A 172 14.14 15.42 23.24
CA ARG A 172 15.45 14.76 23.25
C ARG A 172 16.37 15.18 22.10
N PHE A 173 15.80 15.51 20.95
CA PHE A 173 16.58 15.77 19.73
C PHE A 173 16.29 17.12 19.08
N GLY A 174 15.32 17.90 19.58
CA GLY A 174 14.93 19.18 18.97
C GLY A 174 14.33 19.02 17.56
N VAL A 175 13.78 17.85 17.24
CA VAL A 175 13.21 17.54 15.92
C VAL A 175 11.74 17.91 15.90
N GLU A 176 11.34 18.75 14.94
CA GLU A 176 9.93 19.13 14.76
C GLU A 176 9.15 18.07 13.97
N PRO A 177 7.82 17.96 14.14
CA PRO A 177 7.00 16.94 13.46
C PRO A 177 7.17 16.90 11.92
N SER A 178 7.42 18.05 11.28
CA SER A 178 7.65 18.11 9.83
C SER A 178 8.94 17.43 9.36
N GLN A 179 9.86 17.15 10.28
CA GLN A 179 11.16 16.53 10.03
C GLN A 179 11.19 15.04 10.44
N VAL A 180 10.05 14.52 10.91
CA VAL A 180 9.86 13.11 11.26
C VAL A 180 9.21 12.37 10.09
N LEU A 181 9.72 11.20 9.78
CA LEU A 181 9.17 10.28 8.78
C LEU A 181 8.84 8.94 9.44
N GLN A 182 7.56 8.57 9.43
CA GLN A 182 7.11 7.26 9.90
C GLN A 182 7.38 6.19 8.85
N THR A 183 8.10 5.15 9.23
CA THR A 183 8.50 4.04 8.37
C THR A 183 7.91 2.76 8.93
N ALA A 184 6.94 2.19 8.22
CA ALA A 184 6.19 1.03 8.70
C ALA A 184 5.59 0.22 7.54
N GLN A 185 5.26 -1.04 7.80
CA GLN A 185 4.45 -1.87 6.91
C GLN A 185 2.95 -1.67 7.15
N SER A 186 2.53 -1.51 8.41
CA SER A 186 1.10 -1.49 8.75
C SER A 186 0.40 -0.17 8.41
N GLN A 187 -0.56 -0.22 7.48
CA GLN A 187 -1.40 0.94 7.19
C GLN A 187 -2.28 1.33 8.39
N PHE A 188 -2.85 0.34 9.07
CA PHE A 188 -3.79 0.52 10.18
C PHE A 188 -3.10 1.09 11.44
N HIS A 189 -2.03 0.46 11.88
CA HIS A 189 -1.35 0.82 13.13
C HIS A 189 -0.46 2.06 13.01
N ASP A 190 0.07 2.35 11.82
CA ASP A 190 1.10 3.38 11.68
C ASP A 190 0.73 4.53 10.73
N HIS A 191 0.38 4.23 9.48
CA HIS A 191 0.17 5.30 8.49
C HIS A 191 -1.06 6.16 8.76
N HIS A 192 -2.17 5.56 9.20
CA HIS A 192 -3.36 6.31 9.58
C HIS A 192 -3.12 7.28 10.74
N PRO A 193 -2.62 6.86 11.92
CA PRO A 193 -2.36 7.77 13.02
C PRO A 193 -1.24 8.77 12.73
N ALA A 194 -0.18 8.38 12.02
CA ALA A 194 0.86 9.29 11.54
C ALA A 194 0.26 10.47 10.74
N ARG A 195 -0.65 10.18 9.82
CA ARG A 195 -1.34 11.21 9.05
C ARG A 195 -2.21 12.12 9.93
N LYS A 196 -2.90 11.57 10.94
CA LYS A 196 -3.76 12.35 11.86
C LYS A 196 -2.94 13.35 12.69
N VAL A 197 -1.70 13.01 13.06
CA VAL A 197 -0.78 13.92 13.77
C VAL A 197 0.04 14.82 12.84
N GLY A 198 -0.17 14.73 11.52
CA GLY A 198 0.46 15.61 10.54
C GLY A 198 1.89 15.24 10.14
N ILE A 199 2.37 14.03 10.48
CA ILE A 199 3.68 13.55 10.01
C ILE A 199 3.55 12.80 8.69
N LYS A 200 4.65 12.76 7.94
CA LYS A 200 4.72 11.98 6.68
C LYS A 200 5.09 10.55 7.00
N SER A 201 4.72 9.65 6.09
CA SER A 201 5.07 8.24 6.21
C SER A 201 5.56 7.65 4.90
N VAL A 202 6.45 6.66 5.01
CA VAL A 202 6.89 5.77 3.94
C VAL A 202 6.39 4.38 4.26
N TRP A 203 5.72 3.78 3.29
CA TRP A 203 5.25 2.41 3.39
C TRP A 203 6.36 1.46 2.93
N ILE A 204 6.73 0.52 3.81
CA ILE A 204 7.59 -0.60 3.45
C ILE A 204 6.67 -1.75 3.02
N MET A 205 6.71 -2.08 1.72
CA MET A 205 6.07 -3.29 1.22
C MET A 205 7.04 -4.44 1.34
N GLU A 206 6.65 -5.49 2.05
CA GLU A 206 7.30 -6.77 1.93
C GLU A 206 6.78 -7.44 0.66
N VAL A 207 7.65 -7.57 -0.34
CA VAL A 207 7.45 -8.56 -1.40
C VAL A 207 8.05 -9.83 -0.84
N SER A 208 7.24 -10.87 -0.63
CA SER A 208 7.73 -12.20 -0.23
C SER A 208 8.77 -12.65 -1.24
N CYS A 209 10.05 -12.43 -0.93
CA CYS A 209 11.14 -12.51 -1.89
C CYS A 209 11.52 -13.97 -2.11
N LYS A 210 10.91 -14.60 -3.12
CA LYS A 210 11.70 -15.24 -4.16
C LYS A 210 11.87 -14.19 -5.26
N LEU A 211 13.12 -13.94 -5.63
CA LEU A 211 13.63 -12.94 -6.58
C LEU A 211 13.89 -11.53 -6.01
N GLY A 212 15.18 -11.24 -5.87
CA GLY A 212 15.67 -9.93 -5.46
C GLY A 212 15.43 -8.87 -6.52
N LEU A 213 14.65 -7.85 -6.14
CA LEU A 213 14.55 -6.57 -6.84
C LEU A 213 14.43 -5.45 -5.79
N ARG A 214 15.07 -4.32 -6.10
CA ARG A 214 15.25 -3.16 -5.21
C ARG A 214 13.91 -2.51 -4.84
N ALA A 215 13.76 -2.15 -3.56
CA ALA A 215 12.62 -1.41 -3.02
C ALA A 215 12.37 -0.08 -3.77
N SER A 216 11.14 0.11 -4.24
CA SER A 216 10.64 1.38 -4.78
C SER A 216 9.83 2.12 -3.70
N VAL A 217 10.22 3.37 -3.43
CA VAL A 217 9.61 4.22 -2.38
C VAL A 217 8.43 5.00 -2.94
N GLY A 218 7.21 4.61 -2.58
CA GLY A 218 5.98 5.35 -2.89
C GLY A 218 5.72 6.53 -1.94
N LEU A 219 6.08 7.75 -2.34
CA LEU A 219 5.80 8.98 -1.57
C LEU A 219 4.40 9.54 -1.88
N ASN A 220 3.43 9.25 -1.01
CA ASN A 220 2.08 9.81 -1.11
C ASN A 220 2.04 11.28 -0.62
N THR A 221 1.85 12.24 -1.53
CA THR A 221 1.55 13.65 -1.19
C THR A 221 0.31 14.15 -1.94
N ALA A 222 -0.71 14.61 -1.20
CA ALA A 222 -1.82 15.39 -1.75
C ALA A 222 -2.02 16.71 -0.93
N PRO A 223 -2.48 17.80 -1.58
CA PRO A 223 -2.56 19.15 -0.99
C PRO A 223 -3.86 19.36 -0.19
N GLY A 224 -3.77 20.19 0.85
CA GLY A 224 -4.84 20.46 1.79
C GLY A 224 -6.02 21.24 1.22
N VAL A 225 -7.19 20.95 1.77
CA VAL A 225 -8.37 21.82 1.75
C VAL A 225 -8.58 22.29 3.19
N LEU A 226 -8.31 23.57 3.43
CA LEU A 226 -8.72 24.29 4.63
C LEU A 226 -10.23 24.54 4.51
N ASN A 227 -11.02 23.96 5.41
CA ASN A 227 -12.36 24.45 5.67
C ASN A 227 -12.45 24.97 7.11
N HIS A 228 -12.79 26.25 7.20
CA HIS A 228 -13.32 26.92 8.38
C HIS A 228 -14.53 26.16 8.92
N CYS A 229 -14.60 25.99 10.24
CA CYS A 229 -15.84 26.16 11.00
C CYS A 229 -15.52 26.80 12.35
N LYS A 230 -16.22 27.90 12.61
CA LYS A 230 -16.31 28.61 13.89
C LYS A 230 -17.31 27.89 14.79
N HIS A 231 -17.01 27.84 16.09
CA HIS A 231 -17.90 28.10 17.23
C HIS A 231 -17.06 27.82 18.50
N SER A 232 -16.52 28.87 19.14
CA SER A 232 -17.12 29.59 20.27
C SER A 232 -17.20 28.75 21.52
N ASP A 233 -16.24 28.93 22.43
CA ASP A 233 -16.50 28.95 23.86
C ASP A 233 -15.50 29.85 24.58
N MET A 234 -16.01 30.53 25.61
CA MET A 234 -15.50 31.75 26.21
C MET A 234 -14.40 31.49 27.24
N VAL A 235 -13.32 32.26 27.18
CA VAL A 235 -12.41 32.51 28.31
C VAL A 235 -12.15 34.03 28.35
N PRO A 236 -12.29 34.71 29.50
CA PRO A 236 -12.16 36.17 29.57
C PRO A 236 -10.69 36.62 29.44
N PRO A 237 -10.41 37.79 28.83
CA PRO A 237 -9.04 38.24 28.59
C PRO A 237 -8.47 39.01 29.80
N SER A 238 -7.22 38.72 30.15
CA SER A 238 -6.39 39.59 30.98
C SER A 238 -5.92 40.83 30.19
N PRO A 239 -5.72 41.99 30.84
CA PRO A 239 -5.56 43.26 30.13
C PRO A 239 -4.14 43.52 29.61
N GLY A 240 -4.06 43.89 28.32
CA GLY A 240 -3.30 45.06 27.87
C GLY A 240 -1.79 44.94 27.62
N LEU A 241 -1.40 44.45 26.44
CA LEU A 241 -0.13 44.82 25.78
C LEU A 241 -0.44 45.29 24.36
N MET A 242 -0.43 46.62 24.14
CA MET A 242 -0.62 47.22 22.82
C MET A 242 0.46 46.74 21.84
N SER A 243 0.04 46.06 20.77
CA SER A 243 0.91 45.73 19.65
C SER A 243 1.17 46.96 18.78
N PRO A 244 2.40 47.22 18.31
CA PRO A 244 2.67 48.35 17.43
C PRO A 244 1.98 48.15 16.06
N PRO A 245 1.61 49.24 15.35
CA PRO A 245 0.89 49.13 14.09
C PRO A 245 1.77 48.49 13.00
N PRO A 246 1.19 47.74 12.05
CA PRO A 246 1.96 47.05 11.03
C PRO A 246 2.63 48.07 10.09
N ARG A 247 3.96 48.03 10.01
CA ARG A 247 4.74 48.84 9.05
C ARG A 247 4.28 48.52 7.62
N LYS A 248 3.93 49.57 6.84
CA LYS A 248 3.59 49.42 5.41
C LYS A 248 4.79 48.82 4.65
N LYS A 249 4.60 47.61 4.12
CA LYS A 249 5.61 46.89 3.31
C LYS A 249 6.06 47.74 2.11
N SER A 250 7.37 47.83 1.88
CA SER A 250 7.95 48.63 0.79
C SER A 250 7.46 48.17 -0.60
N LEU A 251 7.41 49.09 -1.57
CA LEU A 251 7.03 48.81 -2.96
C LEU A 251 7.87 47.68 -3.59
N ARG A 252 9.18 47.61 -3.28
CA ARG A 252 10.06 46.53 -3.72
C ARG A 252 9.65 45.17 -3.17
N LEU A 253 9.28 45.08 -1.88
CA LEU A 253 8.83 43.83 -1.28
C LEU A 253 7.47 43.39 -1.85
N ARG A 254 6.60 44.36 -2.17
CA ARG A 254 5.30 44.09 -2.84
C ARG A 254 5.51 43.58 -4.26
N LEU A 255 6.42 44.17 -5.02
CA LEU A 255 6.77 43.72 -6.37
C LEU A 255 7.42 42.33 -6.35
N TYR A 256 8.34 42.09 -5.41
CA TYR A 256 8.95 40.77 -5.21
C TYR A 256 7.90 39.72 -4.81
N GLN A 257 6.98 40.04 -3.89
CA GLN A 257 5.88 39.15 -3.52
C GLN A 257 4.90 38.93 -4.68
N TRP A 258 4.67 39.93 -5.52
CA TRP A 258 3.82 39.82 -6.70
C TRP A 258 4.47 38.95 -7.79
N LEU A 259 5.76 39.15 -8.07
CA LEU A 259 6.55 38.28 -8.96
C LEU A 259 6.67 36.86 -8.42
N TRP A 260 6.86 36.69 -7.10
CA TRP A 260 6.87 35.40 -6.43
C TRP A 260 5.50 34.71 -6.49
N ARG A 261 4.40 35.47 -6.30
CA ARG A 261 3.03 34.98 -6.48
C ARG A 261 2.79 34.54 -7.91
N LEU A 262 3.12 35.36 -8.91
CA LEU A 262 3.06 35.02 -10.34
C LEU A 262 3.87 33.76 -10.66
N ARG A 263 5.08 33.64 -10.12
CA ARG A 263 5.98 32.49 -10.31
C ARG A 263 5.47 31.22 -9.61
N ASN A 264 4.59 31.37 -8.62
CA ASN A 264 3.90 30.31 -7.90
C ASN A 264 2.42 30.17 -8.30
N ILE A 265 1.95 30.83 -9.36
CA ILE A 265 0.63 30.52 -9.95
C ILE A 265 0.74 29.13 -10.56
N SER A 266 0.28 28.14 -9.80
CA SER A 266 0.08 26.77 -10.27
C SER A 266 -1.21 26.74 -11.09
N SER A 267 -1.08 26.74 -12.42
CA SER A 267 -2.23 26.39 -13.26
C SER A 267 -2.66 24.94 -12.97
N PRO A 268 -3.95 24.59 -13.10
CA PRO A 268 -4.43 23.22 -12.92
C PRO A 268 -3.67 22.20 -13.79
N LEU A 269 -3.21 22.65 -14.96
CA LEU A 269 -2.42 21.85 -15.91
C LEU A 269 -0.96 21.65 -15.48
N ARG A 270 -0.46 22.40 -14.49
CA ARG A 270 0.90 22.31 -13.94
C ARG A 270 2.00 22.21 -15.01
N LEU A 271 1.87 22.99 -16.09
CA LEU A 271 2.69 22.88 -17.31
C LEU A 271 4.21 22.85 -17.04
N ARG A 272 4.70 23.66 -16.10
CA ARG A 272 6.12 23.64 -15.70
C ARG A 272 6.53 22.29 -15.10
N GLY A 273 5.71 21.71 -14.23
CA GLY A 273 5.93 20.38 -13.68
C GLY A 273 5.80 19.26 -14.71
N SER A 274 4.94 19.44 -15.72
CA SER A 274 4.83 18.55 -16.86
C SER A 274 6.10 18.55 -17.71
N LEU A 275 6.63 19.74 -18.03
CA LEU A 275 7.90 19.87 -18.78
C LEU A 275 9.08 19.26 -18.04
N VAL A 276 9.14 19.39 -16.71
CA VAL A 276 10.20 18.76 -15.89
C VAL A 276 10.16 17.24 -15.98
N ARG A 277 8.97 16.63 -16.05
CA ARG A 277 8.82 15.17 -16.18
C ARG A 277 9.14 14.70 -17.59
N LEU A 278 8.59 15.38 -18.60
CA LEU A 278 8.84 15.04 -20.00
C LEU A 278 10.33 15.11 -20.37
N ARG A 279 11.12 15.98 -19.71
CA ARG A 279 12.59 16.05 -19.89
C ARG A 279 13.34 14.77 -19.53
N ARG A 280 12.74 13.88 -18.73
CA ARG A 280 13.39 12.63 -18.31
C ARG A 280 13.50 11.61 -19.42
N PHE A 281 12.54 11.62 -20.35
CA PHE A 281 12.40 10.59 -21.40
C PHE A 281 12.07 11.16 -22.79
N HIS A 282 12.14 12.48 -22.98
CA HIS A 282 12.06 13.13 -24.29
C HIS A 282 13.16 14.17 -24.46
N GLU A 283 13.90 14.08 -25.57
CA GLU A 283 14.88 15.08 -25.98
C GLU A 283 14.24 16.47 -26.19
N SER A 284 13.00 16.48 -26.69
CA SER A 284 12.22 17.69 -26.97
C SER A 284 10.96 17.74 -26.09
N PRO A 285 11.06 18.13 -24.80
CA PRO A 285 9.95 18.10 -23.84
C PRO A 285 8.80 19.04 -24.21
N LEU A 286 9.10 20.17 -24.88
CA LEU A 286 8.08 21.11 -25.35
C LEU A 286 7.24 20.49 -26.48
N LEU A 287 7.90 19.83 -27.43
CA LEU A 287 7.23 19.11 -28.51
C LEU A 287 6.39 17.96 -27.96
N ALA A 288 6.93 17.21 -26.98
CA ALA A 288 6.18 16.15 -26.30
C ALA A 288 4.92 16.69 -25.60
N LEU A 289 5.02 17.83 -24.93
CA LEU A 289 3.86 18.49 -24.30
C LEU A 289 2.80 18.90 -25.33
N ILE A 290 3.22 19.45 -26.48
CA ILE A 290 2.30 19.80 -27.58
C ILE A 290 1.66 18.53 -28.15
N ARG A 291 2.41 17.44 -28.32
CA ARG A 291 1.90 16.15 -28.79
C ARG A 291 0.86 15.53 -27.87
N LEU A 292 0.84 15.87 -26.57
CA LEU A 292 -0.25 15.45 -25.68
C LEU A 292 -1.61 16.04 -26.06
N LEU A 293 -1.66 17.05 -26.94
CA LEU A 293 -2.91 17.59 -27.49
C LEU A 293 -3.44 16.78 -28.68
N ILE A 294 -2.63 15.85 -29.21
CA ILE A 294 -2.94 14.96 -30.33
C ILE A 294 -3.40 13.61 -29.75
N PRO A 295 -4.43 12.94 -30.29
CA PRO A 295 -5.21 13.32 -31.48
C PRO A 295 -6.17 14.50 -31.24
N PHE A 296 -6.55 15.17 -32.32
CA PHE A 296 -7.63 16.15 -32.39
C PHE A 296 -8.40 15.89 -33.70
N PRO A 297 -9.74 15.90 -33.73
CA PRO A 297 -10.67 16.34 -32.68
C PRO A 297 -10.94 15.31 -31.57
N GLN A 298 -10.48 14.07 -31.70
CA GLN A 298 -10.65 13.03 -30.67
C GLN A 298 -9.84 13.36 -29.41
N TRP A 299 -10.51 13.88 -28.37
CA TRP A 299 -9.84 14.35 -27.16
C TRP A 299 -9.21 13.24 -26.30
N LYS A 300 -9.76 12.02 -26.34
CA LYS A 300 -9.25 10.89 -25.54
C LYS A 300 -8.20 10.12 -26.33
N PHE A 301 -7.17 9.62 -25.63
CA PHE A 301 -6.16 8.78 -26.28
C PHE A 301 -6.80 7.44 -26.70
N PRO A 302 -6.56 6.98 -27.94
CA PRO A 302 -6.98 5.65 -28.36
C PRO A 302 -6.16 4.59 -27.62
N VAL A 303 -6.66 3.36 -27.60
CA VAL A 303 -5.82 2.21 -27.23
C VAL A 303 -4.74 2.09 -28.31
N PRO A 304 -3.45 1.92 -27.95
CA PRO A 304 -2.41 1.63 -28.94
C PRO A 304 -2.74 0.35 -29.70
N ASP A 305 -2.15 0.15 -30.88
CA ASP A 305 -2.34 -1.10 -31.62
C ASP A 305 -1.93 -2.28 -30.73
N PRO A 306 -2.87 -3.19 -30.41
CA PRO A 306 -2.62 -4.17 -29.37
C PRO A 306 -1.71 -5.27 -29.91
N VAL A 307 -0.66 -5.57 -29.14
CA VAL A 307 0.28 -6.65 -29.44
C VAL A 307 -0.43 -8.00 -29.30
N ALA A 308 -0.07 -8.97 -30.15
CA ALA A 308 -0.68 -10.29 -30.10
C ALA A 308 -0.37 -10.97 -28.74
N PRO A 309 -1.32 -11.71 -28.15
CA PRO A 309 -1.11 -12.31 -26.83
C PRO A 309 0.17 -13.16 -26.72
N ILE A 310 0.48 -13.93 -27.76
CA ILE A 310 1.67 -14.79 -27.78
C ILE A 310 2.99 -14.02 -27.67
N ASP A 311 3.06 -12.80 -28.19
CA ASP A 311 4.29 -12.01 -28.17
C ASP A 311 4.52 -11.31 -26.81
N ILE A 312 3.48 -11.21 -25.99
CA ILE A 312 3.53 -10.65 -24.64
C ILE A 312 3.79 -11.75 -23.60
N LEU A 313 3.30 -12.96 -23.85
CA LEU A 313 3.28 -14.07 -22.91
C LEU A 313 4.67 -14.34 -22.30
N GLY A 314 4.77 -14.21 -20.97
CA GLY A 314 6.03 -14.42 -20.23
C GLY A 314 7.13 -13.39 -20.49
N ASN A 315 6.87 -12.35 -21.28
CA ASN A 315 7.86 -11.33 -21.64
C ASN A 315 7.81 -10.14 -20.66
N VAL A 316 8.33 -10.37 -19.46
CA VAL A 316 8.37 -9.38 -18.38
C VAL A 316 9.15 -8.13 -18.80
N GLU A 317 10.30 -8.29 -19.46
CA GLU A 317 11.17 -7.17 -19.87
C GLU A 317 10.47 -6.21 -20.85
N LEU A 318 9.70 -6.74 -21.81
CA LEU A 318 8.90 -5.91 -22.71
C LEU A 318 7.92 -5.02 -21.95
N GLU A 319 7.28 -5.58 -20.92
CA GLU A 319 6.30 -4.85 -20.12
C GLU A 319 6.95 -3.84 -19.18
N GLU A 320 8.04 -4.20 -18.50
CA GLU A 320 8.81 -3.27 -17.67
C GLU A 320 9.25 -2.03 -18.47
N ASN A 321 9.75 -2.23 -19.69
CA ASN A 321 10.15 -1.14 -20.58
C ASN A 321 8.97 -0.22 -20.98
N LYS A 322 7.77 -0.78 -21.18
CA LYS A 322 6.57 0.03 -21.45
C LYS A 322 6.12 0.84 -20.23
N LEU A 323 6.29 0.28 -19.03
CA LEU A 323 5.82 0.86 -17.78
C LEU A 323 6.83 1.82 -17.13
N GLU A 324 8.11 1.80 -17.54
CA GLU A 324 9.23 2.57 -16.97
C GLU A 324 8.88 4.04 -16.64
N TYR A 325 8.20 4.73 -17.57
CA TYR A 325 7.84 6.15 -17.42
C TYR A 325 6.35 6.39 -17.14
N LEU A 326 5.58 5.34 -16.88
CA LEU A 326 4.13 5.45 -16.74
C LEU A 326 3.73 6.32 -15.54
N ASP A 327 4.43 6.24 -14.41
CA ASP A 327 4.12 7.07 -13.24
C ASP A 327 4.44 8.56 -13.46
N ASP A 328 5.48 8.85 -14.24
CA ASP A 328 5.77 10.20 -14.68
C ASP A 328 4.66 10.72 -15.60
N LEU A 329 4.17 9.91 -16.54
CA LEU A 329 3.02 10.25 -17.40
C LEU A 329 1.73 10.45 -16.60
N ARG A 330 1.40 9.53 -15.68
CA ARG A 330 0.24 9.63 -14.77
C ARG A 330 0.32 10.90 -13.95
N SER A 331 1.52 11.37 -13.59
CA SER A 331 1.74 12.63 -12.85
C SER A 331 1.52 13.91 -13.69
N ILE A 332 1.40 13.80 -15.01
CA ILE A 332 1.12 14.93 -15.91
C ILE A 332 -0.41 15.12 -16.01
N PRO A 333 -0.98 16.26 -15.54
CA PRO A 333 -2.43 16.45 -15.54
C PRO A 333 -3.08 16.34 -16.92
N LEU A 334 -2.45 16.89 -17.96
CA LEU A 334 -2.97 16.84 -19.32
C LEU A 334 -3.05 15.40 -19.87
N TRP A 335 -2.02 14.59 -19.63
CA TRP A 335 -2.01 13.18 -20.02
C TRP A 335 -3.11 12.42 -19.29
N ARG A 336 -3.19 12.58 -17.96
CA ARG A 336 -4.21 11.92 -17.11
C ARG A 336 -5.64 12.30 -17.52
N LEU A 337 -5.88 13.57 -17.87
CA LEU A 337 -7.18 14.03 -18.35
C LEU A 337 -7.61 13.37 -19.67
N ARG A 338 -6.66 12.90 -20.47
CA ARG A 338 -6.89 12.30 -21.79
C ARG A 338 -6.79 10.77 -21.80
N ASP A 339 -6.26 10.17 -20.73
CA ASP A 339 -6.29 8.72 -20.56
C ASP A 339 -7.73 8.20 -20.37
N THR A 340 -7.89 6.89 -20.52
CA THR A 340 -9.20 6.22 -20.56
C THR A 340 -9.21 4.93 -19.73
N PRO A 341 -10.40 4.52 -19.24
CA PRO A 341 -10.53 3.23 -18.57
C PRO A 341 -10.12 2.07 -19.47
N MET A 342 -10.36 2.16 -20.78
CA MET A 342 -9.96 1.13 -21.73
C MET A 342 -8.44 0.99 -21.80
N ARG A 343 -7.68 2.08 -21.90
CA ARG A 343 -6.21 2.02 -21.91
C ARG A 343 -5.65 1.44 -20.61
N SER A 344 -6.29 1.73 -19.48
CA SER A 344 -5.95 1.13 -18.18
C SER A 344 -6.17 -0.38 -18.17
N LEU A 345 -7.29 -0.86 -18.72
CA LEU A 345 -7.55 -2.30 -18.86
C LEU A 345 -6.53 -3.01 -19.74
N TYR A 346 -6.12 -2.40 -20.87
CA TYR A 346 -5.09 -3.00 -21.72
C TYR A 346 -3.74 -3.08 -21.01
N ARG A 347 -3.37 -2.08 -20.20
CA ARG A 347 -2.16 -2.16 -19.36
C ARG A 347 -2.25 -3.28 -18.31
N MET A 348 -3.42 -3.46 -17.68
CA MET A 348 -3.63 -4.60 -16.77
C MET A 348 -3.54 -5.94 -17.50
N TYR A 349 -4.13 -6.04 -18.70
CA TYR A 349 -4.05 -7.22 -19.54
C TYR A 349 -2.60 -7.56 -19.93
N GLU A 350 -1.82 -6.56 -20.37
CA GLU A 350 -0.42 -6.76 -20.77
C GLU A 350 0.43 -7.19 -19.56
N ALA A 351 0.26 -6.55 -18.40
CA ALA A 351 0.89 -6.94 -17.14
C ALA A 351 0.56 -8.37 -16.71
N MET A 352 -0.71 -8.77 -16.81
CA MET A 352 -1.15 -10.12 -16.44
C MET A 352 -0.58 -11.18 -17.37
N LEU A 353 -0.49 -10.88 -18.67
CA LEU A 353 -0.03 -11.83 -19.67
C LEU A 353 1.50 -11.96 -19.70
N SER A 354 2.23 -10.88 -19.44
CA SER A 354 3.69 -10.89 -19.33
C SER A 354 4.19 -11.59 -18.08
N GLY A 355 3.35 -11.72 -17.05
CA GLY A 355 3.71 -12.24 -15.74
C GLY A 355 4.15 -11.16 -14.74
N LEU A 356 4.08 -9.88 -15.11
CA LEU A 356 4.37 -8.73 -14.24
C LEU A 356 3.15 -8.36 -13.37
N TYR A 357 2.69 -9.31 -12.55
CA TYR A 357 1.48 -9.17 -11.75
C TYR A 357 1.52 -8.01 -10.75
N GLU A 358 2.69 -7.63 -10.26
CA GLU A 358 2.91 -6.51 -9.36
C GLU A 358 2.43 -5.17 -9.94
N ALA A 359 2.37 -5.03 -11.27
CA ALA A 359 1.88 -3.83 -11.94
C ALA A 359 0.34 -3.68 -11.86
N LEU A 360 -0.40 -4.76 -11.60
CA LEU A 360 -1.86 -4.76 -11.49
C LEU A 360 -2.35 -3.90 -10.32
N GLY A 361 -1.66 -3.95 -9.17
CA GLY A 361 -2.03 -3.18 -7.98
C GLY A 361 -2.01 -1.67 -8.23
N PRO A 362 -0.87 -1.08 -8.63
CA PRO A 362 -0.76 0.34 -8.97
C PRO A 362 -1.71 0.79 -10.09
N GLU A 363 -1.91 -0.03 -11.12
CA GLU A 363 -2.88 0.29 -12.19
C GLU A 363 -4.32 0.27 -11.68
N THR A 364 -4.68 -0.66 -10.79
CA THR A 364 -5.99 -0.73 -10.15
C THR A 364 -6.23 0.46 -9.22
N GLU A 365 -5.23 0.86 -8.45
CA GLU A 365 -5.27 2.08 -7.64
C GLU A 365 -5.44 3.33 -8.53
N TYR A 366 -4.69 3.41 -9.63
CA TYR A 366 -4.80 4.50 -10.58
C TYR A 366 -6.21 4.61 -11.17
N PHE A 367 -6.80 3.51 -11.63
CA PHE A 367 -8.18 3.44 -12.12
C PHE A 367 -9.17 3.89 -11.04
N TRP A 368 -9.03 3.36 -9.83
CA TRP A 368 -9.90 3.66 -8.69
C TRP A 368 -10.02 5.16 -8.42
N TYR A 369 -8.91 5.90 -8.47
CA TYR A 369 -8.93 7.35 -8.23
C TYR A 369 -9.35 8.20 -9.44
N GLN A 370 -9.56 7.62 -10.63
CA GLN A 370 -10.18 8.34 -11.75
C GLN A 370 -11.71 8.43 -11.56
N ARG A 371 -12.18 9.45 -10.82
CA ARG A 371 -13.61 9.64 -10.47
C ARG A 371 -14.56 9.64 -11.68
N ASN A 372 -14.08 10.04 -12.86
CA ASN A 372 -14.87 10.10 -14.08
C ASN A 372 -14.93 8.76 -14.85
N TRP A 373 -14.26 7.72 -14.36
CA TRP A 373 -14.23 6.41 -15.01
C TRP A 373 -15.26 5.48 -14.37
N SER A 374 -16.33 5.20 -15.12
CA SER A 374 -17.36 4.24 -14.75
C SER A 374 -16.97 2.84 -15.23
N LEU A 375 -17.11 1.82 -14.37
CA LEU A 375 -16.96 0.41 -14.78
C LEU A 375 -18.10 0.00 -15.72
N GLN A 376 -19.35 0.31 -15.36
CA GLN A 376 -20.54 0.09 -16.20
C GLN A 376 -20.44 0.81 -17.56
N GLY A 377 -19.73 1.94 -17.61
CA GLY A 377 -19.58 2.76 -18.81
C GLY A 377 -18.47 2.30 -19.77
N ILE A 378 -17.74 1.22 -19.44
CA ILE A 378 -16.72 0.66 -20.35
C ILE A 378 -17.43 0.06 -21.56
N ARG A 379 -17.20 0.67 -22.73
CA ARG A 379 -17.75 0.19 -24.00
C ARG A 379 -17.07 -1.11 -24.40
N ASP A 380 -17.83 -1.97 -25.06
CA ASP A 380 -17.32 -3.21 -25.64
C ASP A 380 -16.21 -2.89 -26.67
N PRO A 381 -14.97 -3.39 -26.47
CA PRO A 381 -13.90 -3.18 -27.44
C PRO A 381 -14.11 -3.98 -28.74
N GLN A 382 -14.95 -5.02 -28.74
CA GLN A 382 -15.11 -5.97 -29.85
C GLN A 382 -13.75 -6.45 -30.36
N ASP A 383 -12.89 -6.87 -29.43
CA ASP A 383 -11.51 -7.20 -29.74
C ASP A 383 -11.47 -8.45 -30.64
N ALA A 384 -10.72 -8.36 -31.74
CA ALA A 384 -10.64 -9.43 -32.74
C ALA A 384 -9.89 -10.66 -32.23
N ASP A 385 -9.04 -10.53 -31.20
CA ASP A 385 -8.34 -11.65 -30.61
C ASP A 385 -9.17 -12.26 -29.45
N PRO A 386 -9.62 -13.53 -29.57
CA PRO A 386 -10.52 -14.12 -28.58
C PRO A 386 -9.89 -14.29 -27.19
N VAL A 387 -8.57 -14.48 -27.11
CA VAL A 387 -7.85 -14.61 -25.82
C VAL A 387 -7.78 -13.27 -25.12
N ARG A 388 -7.37 -12.22 -25.85
CA ARG A 388 -7.34 -10.86 -25.31
C ARG A 388 -8.74 -10.41 -24.90
N TYR A 389 -9.75 -10.70 -25.72
CA TYR A 389 -11.13 -10.34 -25.42
C TYR A 389 -11.65 -11.01 -24.13
N ALA A 390 -11.36 -12.31 -23.96
CA ALA A 390 -11.72 -13.05 -22.76
C ALA A 390 -11.05 -12.49 -21.49
N ILE A 391 -9.75 -12.19 -21.55
CA ILE A 391 -9.01 -11.62 -20.40
C ILE A 391 -9.54 -10.23 -20.05
N LEU A 392 -9.78 -9.36 -21.03
CA LEU A 392 -10.37 -8.03 -20.80
C LEU A 392 -11.74 -8.13 -20.15
N ALA A 393 -12.59 -9.06 -20.58
CA ALA A 393 -13.90 -9.29 -19.97
C ALA A 393 -13.77 -9.74 -18.50
N CYS A 394 -12.87 -10.68 -18.21
CA CYS A 394 -12.60 -11.15 -16.85
C CYS A 394 -12.05 -10.04 -15.94
N LEU A 395 -11.12 -9.22 -16.43
CA LEU A 395 -10.57 -8.09 -15.67
C LEU A 395 -11.65 -7.08 -15.30
N VAL A 396 -12.56 -6.75 -16.22
CA VAL A 396 -13.67 -5.84 -15.94
C VAL A 396 -14.62 -6.42 -14.88
N GLU A 397 -14.97 -7.70 -15.00
CA GLU A 397 -15.80 -8.39 -14.01
C GLU A 397 -15.15 -8.42 -12.63
N GLU A 398 -13.86 -8.73 -12.55
CA GLU A 398 -13.11 -8.75 -11.27
C GLU A 398 -12.89 -7.36 -10.68
N LEU A 399 -12.67 -6.33 -11.49
CA LEU A 399 -12.60 -4.95 -11.00
C LEU A 399 -13.91 -4.52 -10.32
N VAL A 400 -15.07 -5.00 -10.80
CA VAL A 400 -16.36 -4.74 -10.13
C VAL A 400 -16.38 -5.37 -8.74
N VAL A 401 -15.92 -6.62 -8.62
CA VAL A 401 -15.85 -7.32 -7.33
C VAL A 401 -14.87 -6.62 -6.38
N ALA A 402 -13.65 -6.36 -6.85
CA ALA A 402 -12.62 -5.67 -6.08
C ALA A 402 -13.05 -4.26 -5.64
N PHE A 403 -13.73 -3.51 -6.51
CA PHE A 403 -14.19 -2.16 -6.15
C PHE A 403 -15.34 -2.19 -5.15
N ASN A 404 -16.27 -3.14 -5.27
CA ASN A 404 -17.33 -3.31 -4.28
C ASN A 404 -16.78 -3.76 -2.92
N TRP A 405 -15.75 -4.60 -2.92
CA TRP A 405 -14.99 -4.94 -1.72
C TRP A 405 -14.33 -3.70 -1.10
N ARG A 406 -13.65 -2.85 -1.88
CA ARG A 406 -13.10 -1.58 -1.38
C ARG A 406 -14.19 -0.67 -0.79
N LEU A 407 -15.35 -0.57 -1.46
CA LEU A 407 -16.47 0.24 -0.98
C LEU A 407 -17.06 -0.30 0.33
N SER A 408 -17.16 -1.62 0.49
CA SER A 408 -17.66 -2.28 1.70
C SER A 408 -16.75 -2.05 2.91
N LEU A 409 -15.43 -1.89 2.68
CA LEU A 409 -14.46 -1.47 3.68
C LEU A 409 -14.53 0.02 4.04
N GLY A 410 -15.39 0.79 3.38
CA GLY A 410 -15.52 2.23 3.60
C GLY A 410 -14.62 3.08 2.72
N LEU A 411 -13.82 2.50 1.82
CA LEU A 411 -12.99 3.28 0.92
C LEU A 411 -13.84 4.02 -0.10
N ARG A 412 -13.43 5.23 -0.50
CA ARG A 412 -14.13 6.02 -1.52
C ARG A 412 -13.17 6.48 -2.61
N ARG A 413 -13.65 6.49 -3.85
CA ARG A 413 -12.89 6.88 -5.06
C ARG A 413 -12.44 8.35 -5.05
N ASP A 414 -13.02 9.15 -4.17
CA ASP A 414 -12.69 10.55 -3.97
C ASP A 414 -11.76 10.83 -2.80
N ARG A 415 -11.26 9.77 -2.16
CA ARG A 415 -10.41 9.81 -0.97
C ARG A 415 -11.11 10.27 0.32
N ASN A 416 -12.44 10.48 0.29
CA ASN A 416 -13.24 10.75 1.47
C ASN A 416 -13.72 9.42 2.08
N HIS A 417 -12.76 8.61 2.54
CA HIS A 417 -13.04 7.29 3.10
C HIS A 417 -13.93 7.41 4.35
N ILE A 418 -14.88 6.49 4.49
CA ILE A 418 -15.70 6.32 5.69
C ILE A 418 -14.96 5.33 6.58
N MET A 419 -14.22 5.85 7.54
CA MET A 419 -13.43 5.03 8.44
C MET A 419 -14.31 4.51 9.58
N ARG A 420 -14.17 3.23 9.89
CA ARG A 420 -14.71 2.65 11.13
C ARG A 420 -13.78 3.00 12.28
N GLU A 421 -14.33 3.38 13.42
CA GLU A 421 -13.56 3.67 14.64
C GLU A 421 -13.20 2.37 15.36
N THR A 422 -14.08 1.37 15.30
CA THR A 422 -13.86 0.06 15.90
C THR A 422 -14.20 -1.08 14.95
N GLY A 423 -13.61 -2.26 15.19
CA GLY A 423 -13.94 -3.49 14.46
C GLY A 423 -15.38 -3.98 14.69
N LYS A 424 -16.12 -3.38 15.63
CA LYS A 424 -17.52 -3.69 15.95
C LYS A 424 -18.53 -2.78 15.21
N ASP A 425 -18.07 -1.69 14.60
CA ASP A 425 -18.96 -0.77 13.88
C ASP A 425 -19.58 -1.46 12.67
N SER A 426 -20.81 -1.14 12.30
CA SER A 426 -21.40 -1.68 11.07
C SER A 426 -20.57 -1.29 9.84
N LEU A 427 -20.49 -2.17 8.84
CA LEU A 427 -19.83 -1.84 7.58
C LEU A 427 -20.47 -0.60 6.93
N PRO A 428 -19.68 0.36 6.41
CA PRO A 428 -20.22 1.58 5.84
C PRO A 428 -21.19 1.30 4.69
N PRO A 429 -22.34 1.98 4.62
CA PRO A 429 -23.25 1.83 3.50
C PRO A 429 -22.57 2.32 2.21
N TYR A 430 -22.78 1.60 1.12
CA TYR A 430 -22.30 1.98 -0.20
C TYR A 430 -23.31 1.58 -1.28
N ALA A 431 -23.31 2.32 -2.38
CA ALA A 431 -24.03 1.92 -3.58
C ALA A 431 -23.14 0.94 -4.37
N PRO A 432 -23.56 -0.31 -4.60
CA PRO A 432 -22.78 -1.26 -5.38
C PRO A 432 -22.55 -0.76 -6.80
N LEU A 433 -21.32 -0.94 -7.27
CA LEU A 433 -20.97 -0.74 -8.66
C LEU A 433 -21.37 -1.98 -9.46
N SER A 434 -21.75 -1.76 -10.71
CA SER A 434 -22.06 -2.81 -11.68
C SER A 434 -21.09 -2.75 -12.86
N GLY A 435 -20.88 -3.90 -13.48
CA GLY A 435 -20.11 -4.02 -14.72
C GLY A 435 -20.96 -3.73 -15.96
N PRO A 436 -20.33 -3.60 -17.13
CA PRO A 436 -21.03 -3.50 -18.40
C PRO A 436 -21.55 -4.89 -18.84
N ILE A 437 -22.67 -4.92 -19.58
CA ILE A 437 -23.37 -6.17 -19.93
C ILE A 437 -22.56 -7.04 -20.92
N TRP A 438 -21.72 -6.42 -21.75
CA TRP A 438 -21.00 -7.13 -22.81
C TRP A 438 -20.05 -8.20 -22.27
N THR A 439 -19.49 -8.02 -21.06
CA THR A 439 -18.52 -8.98 -20.51
C THR A 439 -19.14 -10.36 -20.38
N SER A 440 -20.40 -10.43 -19.91
CA SER A 440 -21.13 -11.68 -19.74
C SER A 440 -21.44 -12.42 -21.05
N SER A 441 -21.34 -11.72 -22.19
CA SER A 441 -21.55 -12.30 -23.52
C SER A 441 -20.25 -12.82 -24.15
N VAL A 442 -19.08 -12.54 -23.54
CA VAL A 442 -17.79 -12.98 -24.07
C VAL A 442 -17.58 -14.48 -23.80
N PRO A 443 -17.39 -15.30 -24.85
CA PRO A 443 -17.28 -16.75 -24.72
C PRO A 443 -15.96 -17.16 -24.04
N ALA A 444 -15.92 -18.42 -23.61
CA ALA A 444 -14.68 -19.05 -23.18
C ALA A 444 -13.71 -19.21 -24.36
N ILE A 445 -12.41 -19.19 -24.07
CA ILE A 445 -11.38 -19.39 -25.11
C ILE A 445 -11.53 -20.80 -25.68
N SER A 446 -11.58 -20.91 -27.01
CA SER A 446 -11.71 -22.22 -27.66
C SER A 446 -10.38 -22.98 -27.64
N PRO A 447 -10.39 -24.32 -27.65
CA PRO A 447 -9.15 -25.10 -27.74
C PRO A 447 -8.31 -24.75 -28.98
N LYS A 448 -8.96 -24.39 -30.10
CA LYS A 448 -8.27 -23.96 -31.33
C LYS A 448 -7.51 -22.65 -31.15
N ASP A 449 -8.04 -21.73 -30.35
CA ASP A 449 -7.37 -20.45 -30.06
C ASP A 449 -6.17 -20.62 -29.12
N LEU A 450 -6.14 -21.73 -28.37
CA LEU A 450 -5.04 -22.11 -27.48
C LEU A 450 -3.93 -22.88 -28.20
N ASP A 451 -4.21 -23.52 -29.34
CA ASP A 451 -3.21 -24.30 -30.10
C ASP A 451 -2.01 -23.47 -30.58
N ARG A 452 -2.15 -22.15 -30.64
CA ARG A 452 -1.05 -21.25 -30.99
C ARG A 452 -0.09 -20.96 -29.84
N PHE A 453 -0.47 -21.24 -28.59
CA PHE A 453 0.33 -20.93 -27.41
C PHE A 453 1.34 -22.05 -27.10
N PRO A 454 2.48 -21.72 -26.49
CA PRO A 454 3.43 -22.74 -26.05
C PRO A 454 2.81 -23.73 -25.05
N PRO A 455 3.15 -25.03 -25.10
CA PRO A 455 2.56 -26.06 -24.25
C PRO A 455 2.65 -25.78 -22.75
N GLU A 456 3.70 -25.10 -22.29
CA GLU A 456 3.91 -24.74 -20.88
C GLU A 456 2.87 -23.75 -20.33
N TYR A 457 2.16 -23.03 -21.20
CA TYR A 457 1.07 -22.11 -20.84
C TYR A 457 -0.32 -22.70 -21.12
N VAL A 458 -0.42 -23.98 -21.50
CA VAL A 458 -1.69 -24.65 -21.78
C VAL A 458 -1.78 -25.93 -20.97
N SER A 459 -2.76 -26.02 -20.07
CA SER A 459 -2.98 -27.24 -19.27
C SER A 459 -3.49 -28.39 -20.13
N ASP A 460 -3.36 -29.62 -19.63
CA ASP A 460 -3.95 -30.82 -20.25
C ASP A 460 -5.46 -30.67 -20.53
N ASP A 461 -6.19 -30.00 -19.63
CA ASP A 461 -7.62 -29.67 -19.78
C ASP A 461 -7.92 -28.56 -20.81
N ARG A 462 -6.94 -28.15 -21.63
CA ARG A 462 -7.04 -27.07 -22.63
C ARG A 462 -7.48 -25.73 -22.01
N LYS A 463 -6.77 -25.29 -20.96
CA LYS A 463 -6.94 -23.97 -20.34
C LYS A 463 -5.65 -23.18 -20.45
N LEU A 464 -5.77 -21.87 -20.65
CA LEU A 464 -4.62 -20.95 -20.61
C LEU A 464 -4.16 -20.78 -19.17
N VAL A 465 -2.93 -21.16 -18.86
CA VAL A 465 -2.33 -21.04 -17.53
C VAL A 465 -1.46 -19.79 -17.48
N LEU A 466 -1.93 -18.75 -16.79
CA LEU A 466 -1.15 -17.53 -16.56
C LEU A 466 -0.44 -17.57 -15.20
N GLU A 467 -1.02 -18.26 -14.22
CA GLU A 467 -0.43 -18.52 -12.91
C GLU A 467 -0.81 -19.94 -12.50
N ALA A 468 0.17 -20.72 -12.04
CA ALA A 468 -0.07 -22.08 -11.56
C ALA A 468 -1.04 -22.07 -10.36
N ASP A 469 -1.85 -23.12 -10.24
CA ASP A 469 -2.81 -23.29 -9.15
C ASP A 469 -3.84 -22.15 -8.99
N GLY A 470 -4.07 -21.38 -10.05
CA GLY A 470 -5.04 -20.29 -10.07
C GLY A 470 -6.49 -20.73 -9.81
N LEU A 471 -7.15 -20.15 -8.80
CA LEU A 471 -8.49 -20.56 -8.36
C LEU A 471 -9.60 -19.56 -8.70
N ASN A 472 -9.31 -18.51 -9.48
CA ASN A 472 -10.31 -17.48 -9.73
C ASN A 472 -11.48 -17.99 -10.60
N LYS A 473 -12.71 -17.85 -10.08
CA LYS A 473 -13.94 -18.36 -10.73
C LYS A 473 -14.35 -17.57 -11.97
N VAL A 474 -14.07 -16.28 -12.05
CA VAL A 474 -14.41 -15.44 -13.20
C VAL A 474 -13.55 -15.82 -14.40
N PHE A 475 -12.24 -15.98 -14.18
CA PHE A 475 -11.30 -16.43 -15.20
C PHE A 475 -11.50 -17.89 -15.60
N ALA A 476 -11.81 -18.78 -14.64
CA ALA A 476 -12.08 -20.19 -14.91
C ALA A 476 -13.27 -20.40 -15.87
N ARG A 477 -14.30 -19.54 -15.83
CA ARG A 477 -15.44 -19.58 -16.78
C ARG A 477 -15.02 -19.40 -18.23
N ARG A 478 -13.86 -18.79 -18.47
CA ARG A 478 -13.32 -18.52 -19.80
C ARG A 478 -12.10 -19.36 -20.16
N ASN A 479 -11.90 -20.48 -19.45
CA ASN A 479 -10.77 -21.40 -19.63
C ASN A 479 -9.40 -20.76 -19.33
N ILE A 480 -9.33 -19.90 -18.32
CA ILE A 480 -8.08 -19.26 -17.87
C ILE A 480 -7.81 -19.64 -16.40
N VAL A 481 -6.59 -20.06 -16.12
CA VAL A 481 -6.09 -20.41 -14.77
C VAL A 481 -5.16 -19.29 -14.31
N THR A 482 -5.59 -18.57 -13.26
CA THR A 482 -4.85 -17.43 -12.69
C THR A 482 -5.40 -17.02 -11.32
N ASN A 483 -4.64 -16.23 -10.55
CA ASN A 483 -5.15 -15.52 -9.39
C ASN A 483 -5.26 -14.02 -9.66
N VAL A 484 -6.02 -13.33 -8.79
CA VAL A 484 -6.35 -11.91 -8.96
C VAL A 484 -6.11 -11.10 -7.69
N GLY A 485 -5.34 -11.63 -6.74
CA GLY A 485 -5.08 -10.98 -5.44
C GLY A 485 -4.56 -9.55 -5.58
N TRP A 486 -3.77 -9.28 -6.63
CA TRP A 486 -3.23 -7.96 -6.96
C TRP A 486 -4.28 -6.89 -7.29
N LEU A 487 -5.51 -7.28 -7.67
CA LEU A 487 -6.63 -6.34 -7.84
C LEU A 487 -7.24 -5.90 -6.50
N TYR A 488 -6.98 -6.65 -5.41
CA TYR A 488 -7.52 -6.42 -4.06
C TYR A 488 -6.50 -5.70 -3.15
N THR A 489 -5.74 -4.79 -3.73
CA THR A 489 -4.83 -3.88 -2.98
C THR A 489 -5.61 -2.70 -2.38
N ILE A 490 -5.10 -2.05 -1.32
CA ILE A 490 -5.70 -0.84 -0.69
C ILE A 490 -4.64 0.25 -0.55
#